data_AF-A0A5N8HCE2-F1
#
_entry.id   AF-A0A5N8HCE2-F1
#
_cell.length_a   1.000
_cell.length_b   1.000
_cell.length_c   1.000
_cell.angle_alpha   90.00
_cell.angle_beta   90.00
_cell.angle_gamma   90.00
#
_symmetry.space_group_name_H-M   'P 1'
#
loop_
_entity.id
_entity.type
_entity.pdbx_description
1 polymer ?
#
loop_
_entity_poly.entity_id
_entity_poly.type
_entity_poly.pdbx_seq_one_letter_code
_entity_poly.pdbx_strand_id
1 'polypeptide(L)'
;MLKRLLKRPSLNLLAWLLLAAFYISICLNIAFFKQVLQALPLDSLHNVLVFLSMPVVAFSVINIVLTLSSFLWLNRPLACLFILVGAAAQYFIMTYGIVIDRSMIANIIDTTPAESYALMTPQMLLTLGFSGVLAALIACWIKIKPATSRLRSVLFRGANILVSVL
;
A
#
# COMPACT_ATOMS: atom_id res chain seq x y z
N MET A 1 -10.45 -2.89 -32.85
CA MET A 1 -10.27 -1.80 -31.85
C MET A 1 -9.83 -2.27 -30.45
N LEU A 2 -9.93 -3.56 -30.08
CA LEU A 2 -9.46 -4.07 -28.77
C LEU A 2 -7.92 -4.07 -28.55
N LYS A 3 -7.12 -4.08 -29.63
CA LYS A 3 -5.64 -4.15 -29.52
C LYS A 3 -4.99 -2.88 -28.95
N ARG A 4 -5.69 -1.74 -28.92
CA ARG A 4 -5.21 -0.49 -28.28
C ARG A 4 -5.38 -0.50 -26.76
N LEU A 5 -6.37 -1.22 -26.23
CA LEU A 5 -6.60 -1.37 -24.78
C LEU A 5 -5.60 -2.33 -24.11
N LEU A 6 -4.97 -3.21 -24.89
CA LEU A 6 -3.90 -4.12 -24.44
C LEU A 6 -2.47 -3.56 -24.62
N LYS A 7 -2.30 -2.28 -24.98
CA LYS A 7 -0.98 -1.66 -24.88
C LYS A 7 -0.66 -1.47 -23.40
N ARG A 8 0.14 -2.40 -22.84
CA ARG A 8 0.63 -2.34 -21.47
C ARG A 8 1.14 -0.91 -21.20
N PRO A 9 0.54 -0.16 -20.28
CA PRO A 9 1.00 1.19 -19.97
C PRO A 9 2.46 1.09 -19.53
N SER A 10 3.30 1.89 -20.17
CA SER A 10 4.71 1.92 -19.88
C SER A 10 4.98 3.15 -19.01
N LEU A 11 5.23 2.93 -17.73
CA LEU A 11 5.51 4.01 -16.79
C LEU A 11 7.01 4.09 -16.52
N ASN A 12 7.48 5.31 -16.25
CA ASN A 12 8.77 5.50 -15.62
C ASN A 12 8.75 4.83 -14.25
N LEU A 13 9.88 4.27 -13.85
CA LEU A 13 10.05 3.60 -12.57
C LEU A 13 9.59 4.48 -11.39
N LEU A 14 9.93 5.77 -11.38
CA LEU A 14 9.53 6.69 -10.32
C LEU A 14 8.01 6.89 -10.28
N ALA A 15 7.37 7.07 -11.44
CA ALA A 15 5.93 7.21 -11.51
C ALA A 15 5.21 5.96 -11.00
N TRP A 16 5.77 4.77 -11.29
CA TRP A 16 5.25 3.51 -10.76
C TRP A 16 5.41 3.41 -9.24
N LEU A 17 6.57 3.80 -8.69
CA LEU A 17 6.81 3.81 -7.24
C LEU A 17 5.87 4.77 -6.51
N LEU A 18 5.69 5.99 -7.04
CA LEU A 18 4.79 6.99 -6.47
C LEU A 18 3.33 6.53 -6.51
N LEU A 19 2.88 5.94 -7.63
CA LEU A 19 1.51 5.41 -7.72
C LEU A 19 1.28 4.24 -6.75
N ALA A 20 2.25 3.34 -6.63
CA ALA A 20 2.17 2.24 -5.66
C ALA A 20 2.15 2.77 -4.22
N ALA A 21 3.03 3.72 -3.89
CA ALA A 21 3.06 4.35 -2.57
C ALA A 21 1.75 5.09 -2.27
N PHE A 22 1.19 5.81 -3.23
CA PHE A 22 -0.10 6.50 -3.10
C PHE A 22 -1.24 5.51 -2.82
N TYR A 23 -1.32 4.43 -3.60
CA TYR A 23 -2.35 3.43 -3.41
C TYR A 23 -2.27 2.76 -2.03
N ILE A 24 -1.07 2.35 -1.61
CA ILE A 24 -0.89 1.69 -0.31
C ILE A 24 -1.14 2.68 0.84
N SER A 25 -0.59 3.90 0.78
CA SER A 25 -0.71 4.88 1.86
C SER A 25 -2.11 5.48 2.02
N ILE A 26 -2.86 5.68 0.93
CA ILE A 26 -4.17 6.33 1.00
C ILE A 26 -5.31 5.32 0.90
N CYS A 27 -5.31 4.48 -0.15
CA CYS A 27 -6.44 3.59 -0.41
C CYS A 27 -6.48 2.37 0.53
N LEU A 28 -5.31 1.86 0.96
CA LEU A 28 -5.23 0.69 1.84
C LEU A 28 -5.10 1.04 3.33
N ASN A 29 -5.11 2.33 3.70
CA ASN A 29 -5.05 2.78 5.09
C ASN A 29 -6.29 3.60 5.50
N ILE A 30 -7.42 3.44 4.82
CA ILE A 30 -8.69 4.13 5.17
C ILE A 30 -9.13 3.75 6.58
N ALA A 31 -8.94 2.47 6.97
CA ALA A 31 -9.24 1.99 8.31
C ALA A 31 -8.49 2.79 9.40
N PHE A 32 -7.20 3.03 9.18
CA PHE A 32 -6.36 3.81 10.07
C PHE A 32 -6.86 5.25 10.19
N PHE A 33 -7.12 5.94 9.08
CA PHE A 33 -7.61 7.33 9.12
C PHE A 33 -8.96 7.44 9.84
N LYS A 34 -9.84 6.46 9.68
CA LYS A 34 -11.12 6.42 10.39
C LYS A 34 -10.91 6.29 11.91
N GLN A 35 -9.97 5.44 12.34
CA GLN A 35 -9.62 5.28 13.75
C GLN A 35 -8.98 6.54 14.34
N VAL A 36 -8.10 7.20 13.57
CA VAL A 36 -7.50 8.48 13.97
C VAL A 36 -8.57 9.55 14.15
N LEU A 37 -9.54 9.67 13.23
CA LEU A 37 -10.63 10.65 13.37
C LEU A 37 -11.51 10.40 14.59
N GLN A 38 -11.64 9.14 15.03
CA GLN A 38 -12.35 8.81 16.26
C GLN A 38 -11.54 9.16 17.51
N ALA A 39 -10.21 9.02 17.46
CA ALA A 39 -9.32 9.33 18.58
C ALA A 39 -8.94 10.82 18.67
N LEU A 40 -8.93 11.54 17.55
CA LEU A 40 -8.55 12.94 17.41
C LEU A 40 -9.68 13.73 16.73
N PRO A 41 -10.68 14.21 17.49
CA PRO A 41 -11.73 15.03 16.93
C PRO A 41 -11.16 16.35 16.37
N LEU A 42 -11.68 16.75 15.21
CA LEU A 42 -11.18 17.86 14.39
C LEU A 42 -11.68 19.23 14.88
N ASP A 43 -11.56 19.47 16.19
CA ASP A 43 -12.13 20.67 16.83
C ASP A 43 -11.22 21.90 16.74
N SER A 44 -9.93 21.69 16.43
CA SER A 44 -8.93 22.75 16.33
C SER A 44 -8.15 22.69 15.02
N LEU A 45 -7.69 23.86 14.54
CA LEU A 45 -6.82 23.97 13.36
C LEU A 45 -5.55 23.12 13.51
N HIS A 46 -5.03 22.98 14.73
CA HIS A 46 -3.89 22.12 15.03
C HIS A 46 -4.20 20.64 14.75
N ASN A 47 -5.33 20.14 15.24
CA ASN A 47 -5.73 18.75 15.02
C ASN A 47 -5.98 18.45 13.53
N VAL A 48 -6.54 19.41 12.79
CA VAL A 48 -6.71 19.30 11.34
C VAL A 48 -5.36 19.22 10.62
N LEU A 49 -4.39 20.06 10.99
CA LEU A 49 -3.03 20.02 10.44
C LEU A 49 -2.33 18.69 10.76
N VAL A 50 -2.46 18.19 11.99
CA VAL A 50 -1.91 16.90 12.42
C VAL A 50 -2.53 15.77 11.60
N PHE A 51 -3.86 15.74 11.45
CA PHE A 51 -4.55 14.74 10.64
C PHE A 51 -4.08 14.77 9.17
N LEU A 52 -3.94 15.96 8.58
CA LEU A 52 -3.50 16.10 7.19
C LEU A 52 -2.03 15.68 7.00
N SER A 53 -1.19 15.83 8.02
CA SER A 53 0.21 15.38 7.97
C SER A 53 0.35 13.86 7.94
N MET A 54 -0.57 13.11 8.55
CA MET A 54 -0.46 11.64 8.66
C MET A 54 -0.46 10.91 7.30
N PRO A 55 -1.37 11.19 6.35
CA PRO A 55 -1.30 10.64 5.00
C PRO A 55 0.01 10.96 4.28
N VAL A 56 0.52 12.19 4.46
CA VAL A 56 1.77 12.65 3.83
C VAL A 56 2.97 11.87 4.38
N VAL A 57 3.03 11.67 5.69
CA VAL A 57 4.06 10.87 6.34
C VAL A 57 3.96 9.41 5.90
N ALA A 58 2.77 8.81 5.91
CA ALA A 58 2.55 7.43 5.48
C ALA A 58 2.99 7.22 4.01
N PHE A 59 2.61 8.16 3.13
CA PHE A 59 3.04 8.16 1.73
C PHE A 59 4.56 8.21 1.61
N SER A 60 5.21 9.10 2.35
CA SER A 60 6.65 9.32 2.31
C SER A 60 7.43 8.09 2.78
N VAL A 61 7.02 7.48 3.89
CA VAL A 61 7.63 6.25 4.41
C VAL A 61 7.52 5.11 3.40
N ILE A 62 6.33 4.86 2.84
CA ILE A 62 6.12 3.78 1.86
C ILE A 62 6.93 4.05 0.58
N ASN A 63 6.98 5.31 0.12
CA ASN A 63 7.76 5.71 -1.05
C ASN A 63 9.26 5.48 -0.83
N ILE A 64 9.80 5.78 0.36
CA ILE A 64 11.20 5.50 0.72
C ILE A 64 11.47 4.00 0.68
N VAL A 65 10.63 3.18 1.33
CA VAL A 65 10.79 1.72 1.36
C VAL A 65 10.75 1.11 -0.04
N LEU A 66 9.80 1.52 -0.88
CA LEU A 66 9.69 1.05 -2.26
C LEU A 66 10.88 1.52 -3.12
N THR A 67 11.36 2.75 -2.92
CA THR A 67 12.51 3.31 -3.65
C THR A 67 13.80 2.59 -3.27
N LEU A 68 14.03 2.30 -1.98
CA LEU A 68 15.15 1.48 -1.50
C LEU A 68 15.07 0.05 -2.05
N SER A 69 13.88 -0.56 -2.03
CA SER A 69 13.66 -1.89 -2.61
C SER A 69 13.92 -1.92 -4.12
N SER A 70 13.78 -0.79 -4.80
CA SER A 70 14.12 -0.66 -6.22
C SER A 70 15.63 -0.69 -6.50
N PHE A 71 16.50 -0.41 -5.51
CA PHE A 71 17.94 -0.65 -5.66
C PHE A 71 18.26 -2.14 -5.72
N LEU A 72 17.55 -2.95 -4.92
CA LEU A 72 17.73 -4.40 -4.84
C LEU A 72 16.91 -5.18 -5.89
N TRP A 73 16.20 -4.50 -6.79
CA TRP A 73 15.29 -5.11 -7.78
C TRP A 73 14.08 -5.86 -7.15
N LEU A 74 13.80 -5.64 -5.86
CA LEU A 74 12.66 -6.21 -5.13
C LEU A 74 11.40 -5.32 -5.14
N ASN A 75 11.39 -4.22 -5.89
CA ASN A 75 10.26 -3.28 -5.93
C ASN A 75 8.90 -3.93 -6.26
N ARG A 76 8.86 -4.86 -7.21
CA ARG A 76 7.64 -5.57 -7.61
C ARG A 76 7.12 -6.53 -6.53
N PRO A 77 7.89 -7.53 -6.08
CA PRO A 77 7.40 -8.46 -5.07
C PRO A 77 7.01 -7.74 -3.78
N LEU A 78 7.77 -6.71 -3.40
CA LEU A 78 7.51 -5.96 -2.17
C LEU A 78 6.26 -5.08 -2.25
N ALA A 79 6.00 -4.44 -3.40
CA ALA A 79 4.74 -3.73 -3.61
C ALA A 79 3.53 -4.68 -3.60
N CYS A 80 3.63 -5.85 -4.25
CA CYS A 80 2.55 -6.84 -4.22
C CYS A 80 2.30 -7.35 -2.80
N LEU A 81 3.36 -7.63 -2.04
CA LEU A 81 3.26 -8.04 -0.65
C LEU A 81 2.55 -6.98 0.18
N PHE A 82 2.97 -5.72 0.09
CA PHE A 82 2.32 -4.63 0.83
C PHE A 82 0.87 -4.40 0.41
N ILE A 83 0.53 -4.53 -0.88
CA ILE A 83 -0.85 -4.41 -1.34
C ILE A 83 -1.73 -5.52 -0.75
N LEU A 84 -1.26 -6.78 -0.79
CA LEU A 84 -2.02 -7.92 -0.27
C LEU A 84 -2.18 -7.86 1.24
N VAL A 85 -1.09 -7.60 1.96
CA VAL A 85 -1.10 -7.48 3.43
C VAL A 85 -1.92 -6.27 3.85
N GLY A 86 -1.78 -5.12 3.19
CA GLY A 86 -2.55 -3.92 3.47
C GLY A 86 -4.05 -4.11 3.22
N ALA A 87 -4.43 -4.76 2.12
CA ALA A 87 -5.83 -5.07 1.83
C ALA A 87 -6.44 -6.03 2.88
N ALA A 88 -5.69 -7.08 3.27
CA ALA A 88 -6.12 -8.00 4.31
C ALA A 88 -6.28 -7.29 5.66
N ALA A 89 -5.25 -6.54 6.08
CA ALA A 89 -5.26 -5.81 7.34
C ALA A 89 -6.41 -4.80 7.40
N GLN A 90 -6.59 -4.01 6.34
CA GLN A 90 -7.69 -3.05 6.25
C GLN A 90 -9.06 -3.73 6.39
N TYR A 91 -9.27 -4.88 5.74
CA TYR A 91 -10.52 -5.63 5.85
C TYR A 91 -10.76 -6.09 7.29
N PHE A 92 -9.77 -6.72 7.94
CA PHE A 92 -9.92 -7.21 9.31
C PHE A 92 -10.18 -6.07 10.31
N ILE A 93 -9.48 -4.94 10.17
CA ILE A 93 -9.70 -3.77 11.02
C ILE A 93 -11.10 -3.19 10.78
N MET A 94 -11.55 -3.07 9.54
CA MET A 94 -12.86 -2.47 9.23
C MET A 94 -14.05 -3.35 9.59
N THR A 95 -13.97 -4.66 9.37
CA THR A 95 -15.09 -5.58 9.54
C THR A 95 -15.18 -6.11 10.97
N TYR A 96 -14.03 -6.42 11.58
CA TYR A 96 -13.99 -7.04 12.91
C TYR A 96 -13.48 -6.10 14.00
N GLY A 97 -13.01 -4.89 13.65
CA GLY A 97 -12.49 -3.94 14.62
C GLY A 97 -11.18 -4.37 15.30
N ILE A 98 -10.52 -5.40 14.78
CA ILE A 98 -9.34 -5.99 15.41
C ILE A 98 -8.12 -5.15 15.07
N VAL A 99 -7.24 -4.93 16.05
CA VAL A 99 -5.94 -4.30 15.85
C VAL A 99 -4.89 -5.40 15.72
N ILE A 100 -4.10 -5.37 14.65
CA ILE A 100 -3.04 -6.36 14.41
C ILE A 100 -1.87 -6.05 15.34
N ASP A 101 -1.87 -6.66 16.51
CA ASP A 101 -0.78 -6.61 17.48
C ASP A 101 -0.05 -7.97 17.57
N ARG A 102 0.92 -8.06 18.49
CA ARG A 102 1.67 -9.31 18.72
C ARG A 102 0.75 -10.47 19.14
N SER A 103 -0.32 -10.19 19.88
CA SER A 103 -1.25 -11.22 20.35
C SER A 103 -2.09 -11.75 19.20
N MET A 104 -2.54 -10.89 18.29
CA MET A 104 -3.28 -11.27 17.10
C MET A 104 -2.40 -12.09 16.14
N ILE A 105 -1.11 -11.78 16.02
CA ILE A 105 -0.16 -12.60 15.24
C ILE A 105 -0.04 -14.01 15.84
N ALA A 106 0.07 -14.12 17.17
CA ALA A 106 0.10 -15.43 17.84
C ALA A 106 -1.21 -16.20 17.58
N ASN A 107 -2.35 -15.53 17.73
CA ASN A 107 -3.65 -16.13 17.44
C ASN A 107 -3.72 -16.65 16.00
N ILE A 108 -3.26 -15.88 15.01
CA ILE A 108 -3.25 -16.33 13.59
C ILE A 108 -2.41 -17.59 13.41
N ILE A 109 -1.28 -17.71 14.10
CA ILE A 109 -0.39 -18.88 14.02
C ILE A 109 -1.02 -20.11 14.69
N ASP A 110 -1.70 -19.89 15.81
CA ASP A 110 -2.33 -20.96 16.61
C ASP A 110 -3.76 -21.31 16.13
N THR A 111 -4.31 -20.55 15.17
CA THR A 111 -5.69 -20.70 14.68
C THR A 111 -5.87 -22.04 13.96
N THR A 112 -6.95 -22.76 14.28
CA THR A 112 -7.28 -24.01 13.58
C THR A 112 -7.95 -23.76 12.22
N PRO A 113 -7.86 -24.70 11.25
CA PRO A 113 -8.53 -24.54 9.96
C PRO A 113 -10.05 -24.32 10.09
N ALA A 114 -10.70 -24.95 11.07
CA ALA A 114 -12.13 -24.79 11.33
C ALA A 114 -12.51 -23.36 11.72
N GLU A 115 -11.70 -22.70 12.55
CA GLU A 115 -11.88 -21.30 12.93
C GLU A 115 -11.63 -20.35 11.76
N SER A 116 -10.61 -20.64 10.95
CA SER A 116 -10.32 -19.87 9.73
C SER A 116 -11.48 -19.93 8.72
N TYR A 117 -12.08 -21.10 8.51
CA TYR A 117 -13.23 -21.26 7.61
C TYR A 117 -14.48 -20.54 8.12
N ALA A 118 -14.69 -20.49 9.44
CA ALA A 118 -15.81 -19.74 10.02
C ALA A 118 -15.68 -18.22 9.78
N LEU A 119 -14.45 -17.71 9.64
CA LEU A 119 -14.16 -16.30 9.35
C LEU A 119 -14.18 -15.99 7.84
N MET A 120 -14.16 -17.00 6.96
CA MET A 120 -14.22 -16.78 5.52
C MET A 120 -15.62 -16.37 5.08
N THR A 121 -15.83 -15.07 4.91
CA THR A 121 -17.07 -14.54 4.33
C THR A 121 -16.90 -14.26 2.82
N PRO A 122 -17.98 -14.33 2.03
CA PRO A 122 -17.95 -13.90 0.62
C PRO A 122 -17.52 -12.44 0.47
N GLN A 123 -17.86 -11.59 1.44
CA GLN A 123 -17.45 -10.19 1.46
C GLN A 123 -15.93 -10.04 1.63
N MET A 124 -15.28 -10.90 2.43
CA MET A 124 -13.83 -10.94 2.55
C MET A 124 -13.18 -11.27 1.21
N LEU A 125 -13.66 -12.32 0.53
CA LEU A 125 -13.13 -12.76 -0.76
C LEU A 125 -13.26 -11.67 -1.83
N LEU A 126 -14.42 -11.00 -1.90
CA LEU A 126 -14.62 -9.89 -2.83
C LEU A 126 -13.71 -8.70 -2.48
N THR A 127 -13.68 -8.28 -1.22
CA THR A 127 -12.89 -7.11 -0.81
C THR A 127 -11.40 -7.35 -1.03
N LEU A 128 -10.87 -8.50 -0.60
CA LEU A 128 -9.47 -8.87 -0.79
C LEU A 128 -9.14 -9.13 -2.27
N GLY A 129 -10.07 -9.72 -3.02
CA GLY A 129 -9.94 -9.94 -4.45
C GLY A 129 -9.83 -8.63 -5.24
N PHE A 130 -10.67 -7.64 -4.95
CA PHE A 130 -10.67 -6.36 -5.66
C PHE A 130 -9.60 -5.39 -5.16
N SER A 131 -9.46 -5.20 -3.84
CA SER A 131 -8.51 -4.22 -3.28
C SER A 131 -7.10 -4.77 -3.13
N GLY A 132 -6.93 -6.09 -2.99
CA GLY A 132 -5.63 -6.74 -2.88
C GLY A 132 -5.18 -7.34 -4.21
N VAL A 133 -5.83 -8.43 -4.61
CA VAL A 133 -5.38 -9.26 -5.74
C VAL A 133 -5.42 -8.50 -7.07
N LEU A 134 -6.53 -7.83 -7.38
CA LEU A 134 -6.67 -7.07 -8.61
C LEU A 134 -5.70 -5.88 -8.65
N ALA A 135 -5.50 -5.18 -7.54
CA ALA A 135 -4.50 -4.12 -7.43
C ALA A 135 -3.06 -4.63 -7.61
N ALA A 136 -2.72 -5.78 -7.01
CA ALA A 136 -1.42 -6.43 -7.17
C ALA A 136 -1.19 -6.92 -8.60
N LEU A 137 -2.23 -7.47 -9.25
CA LEU A 137 -2.18 -7.87 -10.65
C LEU A 137 -1.98 -6.67 -11.58
N ILE A 138 -2.67 -5.55 -11.33
CA ILE A 138 -2.44 -4.29 -12.05
C ILE A 138 -1.01 -3.81 -11.86
N ALA A 139 -0.50 -3.82 -10.61
CA ALA A 139 0.87 -3.42 -10.31
C ALA A 139 1.91 -4.28 -11.07
N CYS A 140 1.67 -5.59 -11.18
CA CYS A 140 2.48 -6.53 -11.95
C CYS A 140 2.33 -6.36 -13.48
N TRP A 141 1.13 -6.00 -13.95
CA TRP A 141 0.84 -5.86 -15.37
C TRP A 141 1.50 -4.65 -16.01
N ILE A 142 1.74 -3.59 -15.21
CA ILE A 142 2.42 -2.37 -15.67
C ILE A 142 3.89 -2.69 -16.06
N LYS A 143 4.24 -2.38 -17.31
CA LYS A 143 5.62 -2.52 -17.80
C LYS A 143 6.45 -1.34 -17.29
N ILE A 144 7.43 -1.64 -16.44
CA ILE A 144 8.41 -0.66 -15.98
C ILE A 144 9.42 -0.46 -17.12
N LYS A 145 9.52 0.77 -17.63
CA LYS A 145 10.58 1.11 -18.58
C LYS A 145 11.90 1.31 -17.81
N PRO A 146 13.00 0.65 -18.20
CA PRO A 146 14.30 0.92 -17.61
C PRO A 146 14.69 2.36 -17.94
N ALA A 147 15.19 3.09 -16.93
CA ALA A 147 15.67 4.46 -17.13
C ALA A 147 16.87 4.45 -18.09
N THR A 148 16.88 5.39 -19.03
CA THR A 148 17.87 5.51 -20.12
C THR A 148 19.30 5.77 -19.66
N SER A 149 19.52 6.13 -18.38
CA SER A 149 20.85 6.27 -17.78
C SER A 149 20.83 5.86 -16.30
N ARG A 150 21.74 4.95 -15.92
CA ARG A 150 21.88 4.47 -14.53
C ARG A 150 22.17 5.61 -13.55
N LEU A 151 22.98 6.60 -13.95
CA LEU A 151 23.36 7.74 -13.11
C LEU A 151 22.17 8.68 -12.82
N ARG A 152 21.40 9.02 -13.85
CA ARG A 152 20.16 9.81 -13.68
C ARG A 152 19.14 9.06 -12.84
N SER A 153 19.02 7.74 -13.00
CA SER A 153 18.11 6.93 -12.18
C SER A 153 18.49 6.97 -10.70
N VAL A 154 19.78 6.87 -10.37
CA VAL A 154 20.27 6.98 -8.98
C VAL A 154 20.01 8.40 -8.43
N LEU A 155 20.30 9.44 -9.21
CA LEU A 155 20.07 10.83 -8.79
C LEU A 155 18.58 11.11 -8.50
N PHE A 156 17.67 10.69 -9.38
CA PHE A 156 16.25 10.90 -9.16
C PHE A 156 15.68 10.04 -8.01
N ARG A 157 16.22 8.84 -7.76
CA ARG A 157 15.86 8.04 -6.59
C ARG A 157 16.34 8.71 -5.30
N GLY A 158 17.57 9.24 -5.30
CA GLY A 158 18.11 10.01 -4.18
C GLY A 158 17.29 11.27 -3.90
N ALA A 159 16.93 12.03 -4.95
CA ALA A 159 16.06 13.19 -4.82
C ALA A 159 14.67 12.82 -4.29
N ASN A 160 14.07 11.70 -4.74
CA ASN A 160 12.77 11.23 -4.25
C ASN A 160 12.81 10.88 -2.75
N ILE A 161 13.89 10.24 -2.30
CA ILE A 161 14.11 9.95 -0.87
C ILE A 161 14.27 11.26 -0.09
N LEU A 162 15.10 12.19 -0.56
CA LEU A 162 15.30 13.48 0.10
C LEU A 162 13.99 14.27 0.22
N VAL A 163 13.18 14.32 -0.83
CA VAL A 163 11.86 14.96 -0.81
C VAL A 163 10.88 14.24 0.13
N SER A 164 11.02 12.93 0.32
CA SER A 164 10.17 12.18 1.25
C SER A 164 10.65 12.28 2.70
N VAL A 165 11.87 12.75 2.94
CA VAL A 165 12.43 12.94 4.29
C VAL A 165 12.24 14.38 4.78
N LEU A 166 12.13 15.35 3.86
CA LEU A 166 11.91 16.76 4.15
C LEU A 166 10.44 17.05 4.50
#